data_AF-A0A9P7A871-F1
#
_entry.id   AF-A0A9P7A871-F1
#
_cell.length_a   1.000
_cell.length_b   1.000
_cell.length_c   1.000
_cell.angle_alpha   90.00
_cell.angle_beta   90.00
_cell.angle_gamma   90.00
#
_symmetry.space_group_name_H-M   'P 1'
#
loop_
_entity.id
_entity.type
_entity.pdbx_description
1 polymer ?
#
loop_
_entity_poly.entity_id
_entity_poly.type
_entity_poly.pdbx_seq_one_letter_code
_entity_poly.pdbx_strand_id
1 'polypeptide(L)'
;MSYPLHWLKTTFPSRSRAVELLQPELEKDVITKHDFELATRFLPGGHRHWQAIYGVGAVGITLGYGHSLARPRWSHAKLAWGSGAATLIGMVFGQVRQVLAHRQFTEALENPTGFIEASRNVDRRLGGDGQLGFTLERIRKDAAHLDNTATSGSSQEHGPEMVSEENWKKSWSQSNAPDGEYLYWLCYMPP
;
A
#
# COMPACT_ATOMS: atom_id res chain seq x y z
N MET A 1 -3.50 4.09 16.92
CA MET A 1 -4.59 3.16 16.57
C MET A 1 -4.65 3.05 15.07
N SER A 2 -4.68 1.82 14.51
CA SER A 2 -4.76 1.62 13.07
C SER A 2 -6.21 1.75 12.62
N TYR A 3 -6.47 2.67 11.70
CA TYR A 3 -7.81 2.96 11.20
C TYR A 3 -8.09 2.08 9.96
N PRO A 4 -9.05 1.15 9.99
CA PRO A 4 -9.23 0.13 8.94
C PRO A 4 -9.92 0.72 7.70
N LEU A 5 -9.19 1.50 6.91
CA LEU A 5 -9.70 2.20 5.73
C LEU A 5 -10.34 1.26 4.70
N HIS A 6 -9.78 0.07 4.52
CA HIS A 6 -10.31 -0.90 3.56
C HIS A 6 -11.69 -1.41 3.98
N TRP A 7 -11.82 -1.86 5.22
CA TRP A 7 -13.08 -2.36 5.77
C TRP A 7 -14.17 -1.28 5.75
N LEU A 8 -13.84 -0.04 6.13
CA LEU A 8 -14.83 1.05 6.11
C LEU A 8 -15.39 1.29 4.70
N LYS A 9 -14.52 1.25 3.68
CA LYS A 9 -14.96 1.41 2.28
C LYS A 9 -15.87 0.27 1.81
N THR A 10 -15.58 -0.97 2.21
CA THR A 10 -16.36 -2.13 1.79
C THR A 10 -17.68 -2.23 2.55
N THR A 11 -17.69 -1.89 3.82
CA THR A 11 -18.85 -2.02 4.70
C THR A 11 -19.85 -0.87 4.52
N PHE A 12 -19.37 0.33 4.18
CA PHE A 12 -20.19 1.54 4.01
C PHE A 12 -20.19 2.06 2.57
N PRO A 13 -20.70 1.29 1.58
CA PRO A 13 -20.65 1.67 0.17
C PRO A 13 -21.59 2.84 -0.18
N SER A 14 -22.64 3.06 0.62
CA SER A 14 -23.68 4.06 0.40
C SER A 14 -24.16 4.67 1.72
N ARG A 15 -24.79 5.85 1.62
CA ARG A 15 -25.38 6.54 2.77
C ARG A 15 -26.49 5.74 3.45
N SER A 16 -27.35 5.11 2.67
CA SER A 16 -28.44 4.26 3.21
C SER A 16 -27.88 3.10 4.02
N ARG A 17 -26.83 2.44 3.52
CA ARG A 17 -26.16 1.35 4.25
C ARG A 17 -25.49 1.83 5.53
N ALA A 18 -24.88 3.02 5.50
CA ALA A 18 -24.30 3.63 6.71
C ALA A 18 -25.36 3.96 7.77
N VAL A 19 -26.50 4.51 7.35
CA VAL A 19 -27.65 4.75 8.23
C VAL A 19 -28.14 3.44 8.83
N GLU A 20 -28.41 2.43 8.01
CA GLU A 20 -28.92 1.12 8.45
C GLU A 20 -28.00 0.45 9.50
N LEU A 21 -26.68 0.47 9.27
CA LEU A 21 -25.72 -0.20 10.16
C LEU A 21 -25.44 0.58 11.46
N LEU A 22 -25.38 1.92 11.39
CA LEU A 22 -25.04 2.78 12.53
C LEU A 22 -26.26 3.17 13.37
N GLN A 23 -27.48 3.13 12.82
CA GLN A 23 -28.70 3.55 13.52
C GLN A 23 -28.94 2.78 14.84
N PRO A 24 -28.72 1.45 14.92
CA PRO A 24 -28.83 0.74 16.19
C PRO A 24 -27.79 1.17 17.24
N GLU A 25 -26.68 1.77 16.84
CA GLU A 25 -25.66 2.28 17.79
C GLU A 25 -26.03 3.68 18.28
N LEU A 26 -26.75 4.46 17.47
CA LEU A 26 -27.35 5.73 17.90
C LEU A 26 -28.46 5.49 18.93
N GLU A 27 -29.32 4.48 18.72
CA GLU A 27 -30.40 4.12 19.65
C GLU A 27 -29.87 3.61 21.01
N LYS A 28 -28.67 3.03 21.01
CA LYS A 28 -27.96 2.57 22.22
C LYS A 28 -27.14 3.67 22.89
N ASP A 29 -27.16 4.90 22.36
CA ASP A 29 -26.36 6.03 22.85
C ASP A 29 -24.84 5.76 22.84
N VAL A 30 -24.37 4.85 21.98
CA VAL A 30 -22.93 4.57 21.80
C VAL A 30 -22.26 5.66 20.98
N ILE A 31 -23.00 6.22 20.01
CA ILE A 31 -22.57 7.34 19.16
C ILE A 31 -23.51 8.53 19.36
N THR A 32 -22.95 9.73 19.34
CA THR A 32 -23.76 10.95 19.39
C THR A 32 -24.51 11.14 18.06
N LYS A 33 -25.64 11.85 18.10
CA LYS A 33 -26.38 12.21 16.88
C LYS A 33 -25.51 13.00 15.90
N HIS A 34 -24.63 13.86 16.40
CA HIS A 34 -23.69 14.63 15.59
C HIS A 34 -22.72 13.72 14.83
N ASP A 35 -22.10 12.77 15.52
CA ASP A 35 -21.15 11.83 14.94
C ASP A 35 -21.83 10.90 13.92
N PHE A 36 -23.06 10.49 14.19
CA PHE A 36 -23.88 9.73 13.24
C PHE A 36 -24.12 10.50 11.93
N GLU A 37 -24.50 11.78 12.01
CA GLU A 37 -24.72 12.61 10.82
C GLU A 37 -23.43 12.86 10.04
N LEU A 38 -22.30 13.10 10.73
CA LEU A 38 -20.99 13.22 10.11
C LEU A 38 -20.57 11.92 9.42
N ALA A 39 -20.68 10.78 10.10
CA ALA A 39 -20.30 9.48 9.57
C ALA A 39 -21.11 9.12 8.31
N THR A 40 -22.43 9.31 8.35
CA THR A 40 -23.31 8.97 7.22
C THR A 40 -23.08 9.86 6.00
N ARG A 41 -22.57 11.08 6.17
CA ARG A 41 -22.14 11.96 5.07
C ARG A 41 -20.74 11.64 4.58
N PHE A 42 -19.82 11.35 5.50
CA PHE A 42 -18.41 11.17 5.19
C PHE A 42 -18.11 9.79 4.58
N LEU A 43 -18.56 8.70 5.21
CA LEU A 43 -18.22 7.32 4.83
C LEU A 43 -18.51 6.97 3.35
N PRO A 44 -19.68 7.27 2.78
CA PRO A 44 -19.95 7.06 1.36
C PRO A 44 -19.33 8.13 0.45
N GLY A 45 -18.44 8.98 0.97
CA GLY A 45 -17.92 10.16 0.29
C GLY A 45 -17.04 9.87 -0.92
N GLY A 46 -16.95 10.86 -1.82
CA GLY A 46 -16.16 10.78 -3.05
C GLY A 46 -14.64 10.61 -2.83
N HIS A 47 -14.16 10.76 -1.59
CA HIS A 47 -12.75 10.57 -1.24
C HIS A 47 -12.25 9.15 -1.53
N ARG A 48 -13.15 8.16 -1.66
CA ARG A 48 -12.80 6.79 -2.10
C ARG A 48 -12.21 6.74 -3.50
N HIS A 49 -12.52 7.71 -4.36
CA HIS A 49 -12.08 7.78 -5.75
C HIS A 49 -10.83 8.66 -5.94
N TRP A 50 -10.29 9.28 -4.89
CA TRP A 50 -9.17 10.20 -5.02
C TRP A 50 -7.95 9.54 -5.67
N GLN A 51 -7.62 8.30 -5.34
CA GLN A 51 -6.51 7.58 -5.98
C GLN A 51 -6.66 7.50 -7.50
N ALA A 52 -7.86 7.17 -7.98
CA ALA A 52 -8.15 7.12 -9.41
C ALA A 52 -8.10 8.52 -10.04
N ILE A 53 -8.73 9.52 -9.39
CA ILE A 53 -8.77 10.90 -9.89
C ILE A 53 -7.36 11.49 -10.00
N TYR A 54 -6.52 11.35 -8.97
CA TYR A 54 -5.14 11.84 -9.01
C TYR A 54 -4.26 11.03 -9.95
N GLY A 55 -4.43 9.71 -10.03
CA GLY A 55 -3.71 8.87 -10.99
C GLY A 55 -3.99 9.26 -12.44
N VAL A 56 -5.28 9.28 -12.82
CA VAL A 56 -5.71 9.67 -14.18
C VAL A 56 -5.35 11.13 -14.48
N GLY A 57 -5.53 12.02 -13.50
CA GLY A 57 -5.17 13.43 -13.63
C GLY A 57 -3.68 13.64 -13.88
N ALA A 58 -2.82 12.95 -13.12
CA ALA A 58 -1.37 13.03 -13.30
C ALA A 58 -0.94 12.52 -14.69
N VAL A 59 -1.51 11.40 -15.16
CA VAL A 59 -1.29 10.90 -16.52
C VAL A 59 -1.72 11.90 -17.57
N GLY A 60 -2.93 12.45 -17.43
CA GLY A 60 -3.46 13.46 -18.36
C GLY A 60 -2.56 14.70 -18.45
N ILE A 61 -2.02 15.17 -17.32
CA ILE A 61 -1.06 16.28 -17.27
C ILE A 61 0.24 15.89 -17.98
N THR A 62 0.81 14.72 -17.70
CA THR A 62 2.06 14.28 -18.32
C THR A 62 1.93 14.07 -19.83
N LEU A 63 0.84 13.42 -20.28
CA LEU A 63 0.57 13.23 -21.70
C LEU A 63 0.30 14.57 -22.39
N GLY A 64 -0.55 15.42 -21.81
CA GLY A 64 -0.86 16.75 -22.34
C GLY A 64 0.39 17.62 -22.49
N TYR A 65 1.25 17.64 -21.47
CA TYR A 65 2.51 18.38 -21.51
C TYR A 65 3.49 17.80 -22.54
N GLY A 66 3.77 16.49 -22.47
CA GLY A 66 4.76 15.85 -23.33
C GLY A 66 4.38 15.82 -24.81
N HIS A 67 3.07 15.80 -25.11
CA HIS A 67 2.55 15.79 -26.47
C HIS A 67 2.36 17.20 -27.06
N SER A 68 1.82 18.14 -26.28
CA SER A 68 1.37 19.44 -26.80
C SER A 68 2.31 20.61 -26.50
N LEU A 69 3.04 20.58 -25.38
CA LEU A 69 3.84 21.72 -24.92
C LEU A 69 5.36 21.50 -25.06
N ALA A 70 5.83 20.26 -24.87
CA ALA A 70 7.26 19.96 -24.95
C ALA A 70 7.82 20.13 -26.38
N ARG A 71 8.96 20.81 -26.50
CA ARG A 71 9.73 20.93 -27.76
C ARG A 71 11.18 20.47 -27.52
N PRO A 72 11.66 19.42 -28.23
CA PRO A 72 10.93 18.55 -29.15
C PRO A 72 9.87 17.69 -28.46
N ARG A 73 8.86 17.25 -29.20
CA ARG A 73 7.82 16.33 -28.68
C ARG A 73 8.48 15.06 -28.17
N TRP A 74 7.98 14.55 -27.05
CA TRP A 74 8.55 13.33 -26.45
C TRP A 74 8.24 12.12 -27.32
N SER A 75 9.20 11.18 -27.38
CA SER A 75 8.98 9.88 -28.02
C SER A 75 7.94 9.06 -27.25
N HIS A 76 7.29 8.10 -27.92
CA HIS A 76 6.30 7.23 -27.29
C HIS A 76 6.86 6.48 -26.07
N ALA A 77 8.12 6.04 -26.13
CA ALA A 77 8.79 5.40 -25.00
C ALA A 77 8.90 6.33 -23.78
N LYS A 78 9.27 7.61 -24.01
CA LYS A 78 9.36 8.60 -22.93
C LYS A 78 7.99 8.97 -22.37
N LEU A 79 6.96 9.04 -23.22
CA LEU A 79 5.58 9.23 -22.77
C LEU A 79 5.07 8.05 -21.95
N ALA A 80 5.34 6.81 -22.38
CA ALA A 80 4.94 5.61 -21.66
C ALA A 80 5.57 5.58 -20.26
N TRP A 81 6.89 5.74 -20.17
CA TRP A 81 7.61 5.80 -18.89
C TRP A 81 7.15 6.97 -18.02
N GLY A 82 7.03 8.17 -18.60
CA GLY A 82 6.57 9.35 -17.89
C GLY A 82 5.15 9.19 -17.33
N SER A 83 4.23 8.66 -18.13
CA SER A 83 2.86 8.39 -17.70
C SER A 83 2.79 7.31 -16.61
N GLY A 84 3.61 6.25 -16.70
CA GLY A 84 3.71 5.22 -15.67
C GLY A 84 4.18 5.80 -14.34
N ALA A 85 5.26 6.59 -14.35
CA ALA A 85 5.77 7.26 -13.15
C ALA A 85 4.75 8.25 -12.57
N ALA A 86 4.12 9.07 -13.42
CA ALA A 86 3.08 10.00 -13.01
C ALA A 86 1.86 9.30 -12.38
N THR A 87 1.46 8.14 -12.92
CA THR A 87 0.38 7.31 -12.34
C THR A 87 0.71 6.92 -10.91
N LEU A 88 1.91 6.38 -10.67
CA LEU A 88 2.34 5.94 -9.34
C LEU A 88 2.37 7.11 -8.34
N ILE A 89 2.94 8.25 -8.76
CA ILE A 89 2.99 9.47 -7.93
C ILE A 89 1.56 9.96 -7.61
N GLY A 90 0.68 10.01 -8.62
CA GLY A 90 -0.71 10.38 -8.45
C GLY A 90 -1.47 9.46 -7.50
N MET A 91 -1.23 8.14 -7.59
CA MET A 91 -1.81 7.16 -6.66
C MET A 91 -1.34 7.39 -5.23
N VAL A 92 -0.03 7.57 -5.00
CA VAL A 92 0.52 7.87 -3.66
C VAL A 92 -0.08 9.16 -3.11
N PHE A 93 -0.16 10.21 -3.92
CA PHE A 93 -0.75 11.48 -3.49
C PHE A 93 -2.25 11.32 -3.14
N GLY A 94 -2.99 10.54 -3.94
CA GLY A 94 -4.38 10.20 -3.67
C GLY A 94 -4.56 9.44 -2.34
N GLN A 95 -3.66 8.51 -2.02
CA GLN A 95 -3.63 7.80 -0.73
C GLN A 95 -3.39 8.78 0.43
N VAL A 96 -2.39 9.65 0.32
CA VAL A 96 -2.08 10.65 1.35
C VAL A 96 -3.27 11.55 1.61
N ARG A 97 -3.90 12.08 0.56
CA ARG A 97 -5.12 12.89 0.69
C ARG A 97 -6.22 12.11 1.40
N GLN A 98 -6.46 10.86 1.01
CA GLN A 98 -7.48 10.03 1.64
C GLN A 98 -7.22 9.84 3.15
N VAL A 99 -5.97 9.60 3.54
CA VAL A 99 -5.58 9.50 4.96
C VAL A 99 -5.85 10.82 5.69
N LEU A 100 -5.48 11.96 5.09
CA LEU A 100 -5.75 13.28 5.67
C LEU A 100 -7.25 13.53 5.86
N ALA A 101 -8.10 13.13 4.90
CA ALA A 101 -9.54 13.27 5.03
C ALA A 101 -10.11 12.42 6.17
N HIS A 102 -9.61 11.20 6.35
CA HIS A 102 -10.03 10.36 7.48
C HIS A 102 -9.54 10.90 8.82
N ARG A 103 -8.33 11.46 8.85
CA ARG A 103 -7.81 12.15 10.03
C ARG A 103 -8.69 13.35 10.40
N GLN A 104 -9.03 14.19 9.43
CA GLN A 104 -9.94 15.33 9.63
C GLN A 104 -11.33 14.88 10.09
N PHE A 105 -11.84 13.78 9.53
CA PHE A 105 -13.09 13.18 9.99
C PHE A 105 -12.98 12.76 11.46
N THR A 106 -11.93 12.04 11.86
CA THR A 106 -11.76 11.62 13.26
C THR A 106 -11.56 12.79 14.22
N GLU A 107 -10.93 13.87 13.77
CA GLU A 107 -10.75 15.11 14.56
C GLU A 107 -12.06 15.90 14.67
N ALA A 108 -13.00 15.73 13.74
CA ALA A 108 -14.31 16.37 13.75
C ALA A 108 -15.36 15.61 14.57
N LEU A 109 -15.08 14.36 14.98
CA LEU A 109 -15.98 13.59 15.84
C LEU A 109 -15.96 14.12 17.27
N GLU A 110 -17.14 14.23 17.87
CA GLU A 110 -17.29 14.61 19.28
C GLU A 110 -16.85 13.47 20.20
N ASN A 111 -17.21 12.23 19.86
CA ASN A 111 -16.81 11.03 20.59
C ASN A 111 -16.14 9.99 19.66
N PRO A 112 -14.84 10.16 19.35
CA PRO A 112 -14.13 9.24 18.46
C PRO A 112 -14.06 7.81 19.01
N THR A 113 -14.03 7.65 20.35
CA THR A 113 -14.02 6.34 21.00
C THR A 113 -15.36 5.62 20.80
N GLY A 114 -16.47 6.31 20.97
CA GLY A 114 -17.82 5.78 20.71
C GLY A 114 -18.00 5.34 19.26
N PHE A 115 -17.48 6.11 18.30
CA PHE A 115 -17.51 5.71 16.89
C PHE A 115 -16.71 4.42 16.60
N ILE A 116 -15.54 4.26 17.23
CA ILE A 116 -14.74 3.03 17.10
C ILE A 116 -15.49 1.83 17.70
N GLU A 117 -16.11 2.00 18.86
CA GLU A 117 -16.90 0.96 19.51
C GLU A 117 -18.11 0.56 18.67
N ALA A 118 -18.86 1.55 18.16
CA ALA A 118 -19.95 1.31 17.23
C ALA A 118 -19.52 0.57 15.97
N SER A 119 -18.37 0.94 15.39
CA SER A 119 -17.80 0.23 14.24
C SER A 119 -17.49 -1.23 14.57
N ARG A 120 -16.94 -1.53 15.77
CA ARG A 120 -16.70 -2.91 16.22
C ARG A 120 -18.00 -3.68 16.41
N ASN A 121 -19.04 -3.04 16.95
CA ASN A 121 -20.35 -3.65 17.10
C ASN A 121 -21.00 -3.95 15.73
N VAL A 122 -20.80 -3.07 14.73
CA VAL A 122 -21.21 -3.32 13.35
C VAL A 122 -20.45 -4.52 12.77
N ASP A 123 -19.13 -4.58 12.93
CA ASP A 123 -18.32 -5.69 12.41
C ASP A 123 -18.74 -7.04 13.00
N ARG A 124 -18.92 -7.12 14.33
CA ARG A 124 -19.44 -8.33 14.99
C ARG A 124 -20.81 -8.75 14.44
N ARG A 125 -21.70 -7.77 14.17
CA ARG A 125 -23.03 -8.04 13.58
C ARG A 125 -22.94 -8.57 12.15
N LEU A 126 -21.90 -8.21 11.41
CA LEU A 126 -21.64 -8.71 10.06
C LEU A 126 -20.88 -10.05 10.04
N GLY A 127 -20.65 -10.66 11.20
CA GLY A 127 -19.91 -11.92 11.33
C GLY A 127 -18.39 -11.75 11.40
N GLY A 128 -17.90 -10.52 11.53
CA GLY A 128 -16.50 -10.24 11.86
C GLY A 128 -16.17 -10.59 13.31
N ASP A 129 -14.88 -10.74 13.60
CA ASP A 129 -14.37 -11.02 14.95
C ASP A 129 -14.34 -9.77 15.86
N GLY A 130 -14.74 -8.60 15.34
CA GLY A 130 -14.66 -7.33 16.04
C GLY A 130 -13.23 -6.80 16.19
N GLN A 131 -12.24 -7.42 15.54
CA GLN A 131 -10.83 -7.01 15.56
C GLN A 131 -10.53 -6.01 14.44
N LEU A 132 -11.35 -4.96 14.34
CA LEU A 132 -11.21 -3.91 13.33
C LEU A 132 -9.91 -3.09 13.36
N GLY A 133 -8.92 -3.40 14.20
CA GLY A 133 -7.82 -2.47 14.43
C GLY A 133 -6.54 -3.02 15.01
N PHE A 134 -6.20 -4.29 14.75
CA PHE A 134 -4.93 -4.81 15.26
C PHE A 134 -3.94 -5.28 14.21
N THR A 135 -4.11 -4.99 12.92
CA THR A 135 -3.04 -5.37 11.97
C THR A 135 -1.71 -4.69 12.31
N LEU A 136 -1.71 -3.44 12.80
CA LEU A 136 -0.48 -2.75 13.23
C LEU A 136 -0.02 -3.13 14.63
N GLU A 137 -0.91 -3.47 15.56
CA GLU A 137 -0.52 -3.99 16.89
C GLU A 137 0.00 -5.42 16.77
N ARG A 138 -0.58 -6.23 15.88
CA ARG A 138 -0.11 -7.54 15.44
C ARG A 138 1.23 -7.38 14.73
N ILE A 139 1.34 -6.53 13.71
CA ILE A 139 2.65 -6.26 13.06
C ILE A 139 3.68 -5.74 14.08
N ARG A 140 3.31 -4.89 15.03
CA ARG A 140 4.21 -4.39 16.08
C ARG A 140 4.59 -5.46 17.09
N LYS A 141 3.64 -6.30 17.52
CA LYS A 141 3.89 -7.44 18.40
C LYS A 141 4.71 -8.51 17.69
N ASP A 142 4.43 -8.79 16.43
CA ASP A 142 5.18 -9.71 15.56
C ASP A 142 6.59 -9.15 15.34
N ALA A 143 6.76 -7.85 15.08
CA ALA A 143 8.07 -7.21 14.99
C ALA A 143 8.84 -7.25 16.33
N ALA A 144 8.17 -6.98 17.46
CA ALA A 144 8.78 -7.10 18.79
C ALA A 144 9.10 -8.56 19.16
N HIS A 145 8.32 -9.53 18.67
CA HIS A 145 8.57 -10.95 18.86
C HIS A 145 9.77 -11.41 18.01
N LEU A 146 9.90 -10.91 16.78
CA LEU A 146 11.08 -11.16 15.94
C LEU A 146 12.37 -10.60 16.56
N ASP A 147 12.30 -9.41 17.16
CA ASP A 147 13.44 -8.78 17.85
C ASP A 147 13.88 -9.55 19.11
N ASN A 148 12.92 -10.05 19.89
CA ASN A 148 13.20 -10.90 21.04
C ASN A 148 13.68 -12.31 20.65
N THR A 149 13.23 -12.85 19.51
CA THR A 149 13.70 -14.16 19.01
C THR A 149 15.15 -14.05 18.49
N ALA A 150 15.55 -12.89 17.95
CA ALA A 150 16.94 -12.61 17.61
C ALA A 150 17.85 -12.47 18.86
N THR A 151 17.29 -12.10 20.02
CA THR A 151 18.05 -11.91 21.26
C THR A 151 18.13 -13.18 22.13
N SER A 152 17.18 -14.11 22.01
CA SER A 152 17.22 -15.42 22.72
C SER A 152 17.91 -16.55 21.94
N GLY A 153 18.39 -16.29 20.72
CA GLY A 153 19.27 -17.17 19.96
C GLY A 153 20.75 -17.06 20.34
N SER A 154 21.09 -16.98 21.62
CA SER A 154 22.47 -17.23 22.08
C SER A 154 22.66 -18.71 22.50
N SER A 155 21.88 -19.62 21.92
CA SER A 155 22.29 -21.01 21.80
C SER A 155 23.44 -21.06 20.80
N GLN A 156 24.66 -20.95 21.32
CA GLN A 156 25.87 -21.65 20.88
C GLN A 156 25.77 -22.35 19.50
N GLU A 157 25.61 -21.58 18.42
CA GLU A 157 25.77 -22.09 17.07
C GLU A 157 27.27 -22.18 16.81
N HIS A 158 27.70 -23.41 16.60
CA HIS A 158 28.91 -23.77 15.92
C HIS A 158 29.01 -22.89 14.67
N GLY A 159 29.87 -21.87 14.72
CA GLY A 159 30.00 -20.89 13.65
C GLY A 159 30.33 -21.60 12.33
N PRO A 160 29.99 -20.99 11.18
CA PRO A 160 30.38 -21.52 9.89
C PRO A 160 31.88 -21.78 9.93
N GLU A 161 32.25 -23.03 9.70
CA GLU A 161 33.63 -23.42 9.41
C GLU A 161 34.16 -22.41 8.39
N MET A 162 35.04 -21.54 8.85
CA MET A 162 35.72 -20.58 7.98
C MET A 162 36.42 -21.43 6.93
N VAL A 163 35.94 -21.33 5.69
CA VAL A 163 36.60 -21.94 4.53
C VAL A 163 38.07 -21.56 4.63
N SER A 164 38.93 -22.54 4.90
CA SER A 164 40.37 -22.29 4.97
C SER A 164 40.82 -21.72 3.62
N GLU A 165 41.76 -20.78 3.63
CA GLU A 165 42.28 -20.14 2.41
C GLU A 165 42.80 -21.17 1.39
N GLU A 166 43.12 -22.38 1.84
CA GLU A 166 43.53 -23.53 1.03
C GLU A 166 42.42 -24.05 0.12
N ASN A 167 41.14 -23.97 0.55
CA ASN A 167 39.99 -24.39 -0.25
C ASN A 167 39.60 -23.34 -1.31
N TRP A 168 39.91 -22.06 -1.10
CA TRP A 168 39.56 -20.98 -2.04
C TRP A 168 40.38 -21.05 -3.34
N LYS A 169 41.65 -21.48 -3.29
CA LYS A 169 42.47 -21.63 -4.50
C LYS A 169 42.04 -22.81 -5.38
N LYS A 170 41.37 -23.82 -4.82
CA LYS A 170 40.98 -25.03 -5.55
C LYS A 170 39.72 -24.83 -6.40
N SER A 171 38.79 -23.96 -6.00
CA SER A 171 37.52 -23.80 -6.73
C SER A 171 37.65 -23.01 -8.04
N TRP A 172 38.68 -22.16 -8.17
CA TRP A 172 38.91 -21.35 -9.38
C TRP A 172 39.70 -22.08 -10.47
N SER A 173 40.36 -23.21 -10.18
CA SER A 173 41.06 -23.98 -11.22
C SER A 173 40.18 -25.02 -11.92
N GLN A 174 38.90 -25.13 -11.55
CA GLN A 174 37.97 -26.13 -12.10
C GLN A 174 36.74 -25.52 -12.81
N SER A 175 36.70 -24.19 -12.98
CA SER A 175 35.73 -23.59 -13.90
C SER A 175 36.23 -23.76 -15.34
N ASN A 176 35.75 -24.82 -15.97
CA ASN A 176 35.81 -25.10 -17.41
C ASN A 176 35.82 -23.81 -18.24
N ALA A 177 36.98 -23.50 -18.81
CA ALA A 177 37.03 -22.63 -19.98
C ALA A 177 36.29 -23.36 -21.11
N PRO A 178 35.23 -22.79 -21.72
CA PRO A 178 34.80 -23.27 -23.01
C PRO A 178 35.90 -22.94 -24.02
N ASP A 179 36.43 -24.01 -24.59
CA ASP A 179 37.40 -23.97 -25.68
C ASP A 179 36.86 -23.10 -26.81
N GLY A 180 37.72 -22.25 -27.34
CA GLY A 180 37.36 -21.25 -28.33
C GLY A 180 36.80 -21.86 -29.62
N GLU A 181 35.69 -21.30 -30.09
CA GLU A 181 35.29 -21.37 -31.48
C GLU A 181 34.91 -19.96 -31.95
N TYR A 182 35.94 -19.24 -32.41
CA TYR A 182 35.79 -18.00 -33.16
C TYR A 182 35.26 -18.32 -34.56
N LEU A 183 33.94 -18.28 -34.74
CA LEU A 183 33.33 -18.24 -36.07
C LEU A 183 33.28 -16.79 -36.58
N TYR A 184 34.33 -16.44 -37.32
CA TYR A 184 34.35 -15.32 -38.26
C TYR A 184 33.30 -15.55 -39.36
N TRP A 185 32.23 -14.76 -39.37
CA TRP A 185 31.41 -14.53 -40.56
C TRP A 185 31.02 -13.05 -40.67
N LEU A 186 31.98 -12.25 -41.15
CA LEU A 186 31.75 -10.95 -41.75
C LEU A 186 32.61 -10.89 -43.02
N CYS A 187 31.98 -10.40 -44.11
CA CYS A 187 32.51 -10.11 -45.46
C CYS A 187 32.29 -11.19 -46.54
N TYR A 188 31.20 -11.09 -47.31
CA TYR A 188 31.26 -11.01 -48.79
C TYR A 188 29.88 -10.65 -49.38
N MET A 189 29.75 -9.44 -49.93
CA MET A 189 28.68 -9.09 -50.88
C MET A 189 29.35 -8.33 -52.03
N PRO A 190 29.48 -8.93 -53.22
CA PRO A 190 29.96 -8.24 -54.42
C PRO A 190 28.80 -7.54 -55.17
N PRO A 191 29.11 -6.62 -56.11
CA PRO A 191 28.21 -5.57 -56.58
C PRO A 191 27.06 -6.03 -57.49
#